data_AF-A0AAV6CXQ2-F1
#
_entry.id   AF-A0AAV6CXQ2-F1
#
_cell.length_a   1.000
_cell.length_b   1.000
_cell.length_c   1.000
_cell.angle_alpha   90.00
_cell.angle_beta   90.00
_cell.angle_gamma   90.00
#
_symmetry.space_group_name_H-M   'P 1'
#
loop_
_entity.id
_entity.type
_entity.pdbx_description
1 polymer ?
#
loop_
_entity_poly.entity_id
_entity_poly.type
_entity_poly.pdbx_seq_one_letter_code
_entity_poly.pdbx_strand_id
1 'polypeptide(L)' 'MQARYDKQGKRLPDTGHGCGCDLCAASGAARYERRSSERSTTWSPVRRRLARWVRAVTFSRRSAAA' A
#
# COMPACT_ATOMS: atom_id res chain seq x y z
N MET A 1 -5.90 0.97 19.43
CA MET A 1 -5.15 -0.14 18.81
C MET A 1 -6.07 -0.85 17.83
N GLN A 2 -5.67 -1.03 16.57
CA GLN A 2 -6.53 -1.60 15.51
C GLN A 2 -6.35 -3.12 15.46
N ALA A 3 -7.43 -3.89 15.52
CA ALA A 3 -7.36 -5.35 15.47
C ALA A 3 -6.82 -5.80 14.10
N ARG A 4 -5.81 -6.67 14.11
CA ARG A 4 -5.20 -7.26 12.91
C ARG A 4 -5.80 -8.63 12.67
N TYR A 5 -5.92 -9.03 11.42
CA TYR A 5 -6.42 -10.35 11.04
C TYR A 5 -5.48 -10.99 10.03
N ASP A 6 -5.36 -12.32 10.07
CA ASP A 6 -4.65 -13.08 9.04
C ASP A 6 -5.47 -13.18 7.74
N LYS A 7 -4.91 -13.84 6.72
CA LYS A 7 -5.60 -14.06 5.43
C LYS A 7 -6.81 -15.01 5.55
N GLN A 8 -6.91 -15.76 6.64
CA GLN A 8 -8.04 -16.64 6.94
C GLN A 8 -9.09 -15.94 7.81
N GLY A 9 -8.92 -14.64 8.12
CA GLY A 9 -9.85 -13.87 8.95
C GLY A 9 -9.75 -14.15 10.44
N LYS A 10 -8.71 -14.83 10.93
CA LYS A 10 -8.49 -15.00 12.39
C LYS A 10 -7.80 -13.78 12.95
N ARG A 11 -8.21 -13.39 14.17
CA ARG A 11 -7.62 -12.25 14.88
C ARG A 11 -6.17 -12.57 15.22
N LEU A 12 -5.27 -11.69 14.80
CA LEU A 12 -3.84 -11.79 15.06
C LEU A 12 -3.51 -11.06 16.37
N PRO A 13 -2.89 -11.74 17.35
CA PRO A 13 -2.41 -11.07 18.56
C PRO A 13 -1.35 -10.02 18.21
N ASP A 14 -1.23 -8.96 19.00
CA ASP A 14 -0.12 -8.01 18.82
C ASP A 14 1.05 -8.47 19.68
N THR A 15 1.79 -9.47 19.19
CA THR A 15 2.92 -10.08 19.91
C THR A 15 4.16 -9.20 19.95
N GLY A 16 4.13 -8.01 19.32
CA GLY A 16 5.32 -7.17 19.19
C GLY A 16 6.27 -7.62 18.07
N HIS A 17 6.13 -8.83 17.54
CA HIS A 17 7.05 -9.43 16.55
C HIS A 17 6.49 -9.39 15.12
N GLY A 18 7.35 -9.23 14.11
CA GLY A 18 7.03 -9.40 12.69
C GLY A 18 5.60 -9.01 12.29
N CYS A 19 4.86 -9.95 11.70
CA CYS A 19 3.45 -9.75 11.34
C CYS A 19 2.47 -9.83 12.52
N GLY A 20 2.91 -10.26 13.70
CA GLY A 20 2.10 -10.42 14.91
C GLY A 20 1.60 -11.84 15.17
N CYS A 21 1.89 -12.81 14.29
CA CYS A 21 1.42 -14.19 14.51
C CYS A 21 2.27 -14.96 15.54
N ASP A 22 1.74 -16.06 16.04
CA ASP A 22 2.44 -16.94 17.00
C ASP A 22 3.73 -17.52 16.41
N LEU A 23 3.75 -17.81 15.10
CA LEU A 23 4.95 -18.27 14.41
C LEU A 23 6.06 -17.20 14.43
N CYS A 24 5.71 -15.92 14.29
CA CYS A 24 6.67 -14.82 14.39
C CYS A 24 7.17 -14.63 15.83
N ALA A 25 6.30 -14.83 16.82
CA ALA A 25 6.69 -14.80 18.22
C ALA A 25 7.64 -15.96 18.56
N ALA A 26 7.29 -17.19 18.15
CA ALA A 26 8.08 -18.39 18.38
C ALA A 26 9.46 -18.37 17.69
N SER A 27 9.55 -17.75 16.51
CA SER A 27 10.81 -17.59 15.78
C SER A 27 11.65 -16.41 16.25
N GLY A 28 11.19 -15.63 17.25
CA GLY A 28 11.91 -14.43 17.73
C GLY A 28 12.03 -13.36 16.65
N ALA A 29 11.08 -13.32 15.71
CA ALA A 29 11.15 -12.40 14.58
C ALA A 29 11.17 -10.95 15.06
N ALA A 30 12.12 -10.15 14.58
CA ALA A 30 12.12 -8.72 14.84
C ALA A 30 10.81 -8.09 14.34
N ARG A 31 10.32 -7.05 15.04
CA ARG A 31 9.26 -6.22 14.48
C ARG A 31 9.81 -5.60 13.20
N TYR A 32 9.12 -5.77 12.07
CA TYR A 32 9.48 -4.93 10.93
C TYR A 32 9.19 -3.49 11.35
N GLU A 33 10.20 -2.63 11.26
CA GLU A 33 9.92 -1.21 11.26
C GLU A 33 8.96 -0.98 10.11
N ARG A 34 7.80 -0.42 10.42
CA ARG A 34 6.88 0.02 9.39
C ARG A 34 7.67 1.09 8.66
N ARG A 35 8.20 0.77 7.47
CA ARG A 35 8.87 1.75 6.62
C ARG A 35 7.90 2.92 6.58
N SER A 36 8.26 4.03 7.22
CA SER A 36 7.53 5.27 7.18
C SER A 36 7.61 5.68 5.72
N SER A 37 6.73 5.14 4.90
CA SER A 37 6.41 5.77 3.65
C SER A 37 5.69 7.03 4.11
N GLU A 38 6.46 8.09 4.38
CA GLU A 38 6.11 9.34 3.75
C GLU A 38 5.77 8.93 2.33
N ARG A 39 4.47 8.79 2.05
CA ARG A 39 4.01 8.81 0.68
C ARG A 39 4.45 10.18 0.21
N SER A 40 5.62 10.25 -0.39
CA SER A 40 6.06 11.32 -1.27
C SER A 40 5.20 11.26 -2.54
N THR A 41 3.89 11.26 -2.35
CA THR A 41 2.87 11.40 -3.39
C THR A 41 2.42 12.85 -3.43
N THR A 42 3.28 13.79 -3.05
CA THR A 42 3.13 15.19 -3.45
C THR A 42 3.52 15.27 -4.91
N TRP A 43 2.61 14.85 -5.79
CA TRP A 43 2.77 15.10 -7.21
C TRP A 43 2.88 16.61 -7.40
N SER A 44 4.02 17.05 -7.93
CA SER A 44 4.19 18.44 -8.29
C SER A 44 3.03 18.86 -9.22
N PRO A 45 2.55 20.11 -9.12
CA PRO A 45 1.44 20.58 -9.94
C PRO A 45 1.70 20.36 -11.45
N VAL A 46 2.97 20.40 -11.87
CA VAL A 46 3.42 20.09 -13.23
C VAL A 46 3.17 18.62 -13.60
N ARG A 47 3.59 17.67 -12.76
CA ARG A 47 3.36 16.22 -13.00
C ARG A 47 1.87 15.91 -13.09
N ARG A 48 1.03 16.58 -12.28
CA ARG A 48 -0.44 16.46 -12.33
C ARG A 48 -1.05 16.99 -13.62
N ARG A 49 -0.46 18.03 -14.25
CA ARG A 49 -0.92 18.53 -15.56
C ARG A 49 -0.55 17.55 -16.66
N LEU A 50 0.70 17.06 -16.67
CA LEU A 50 1.16 16.10 -17.68
C LEU A 50 0.34 14.80 -17.67
N ALA A 51 0.06 14.21 -16.50
CA ALA A 51 -0.78 13.02 -16.42
C ALA A 51 -2.22 13.25 -16.92
N ARG A 52 -2.79 14.45 -16.74
CA ARG A 52 -4.10 14.81 -17.30
C ARG A 52 -4.07 14.86 -18.83
N TRP A 53 -3.03 15.44 -19.42
CA TRP A 53 -2.86 15.46 -20.87
C TRP A 53 -2.68 14.06 -21.45
N VAL A 54 -1.82 13.23 -20.86
CA VAL A 54 -1.62 11.85 -21.30
C VAL A 54 -2.93 11.06 -21.21
N ARG A 55 -3.69 11.22 -20.12
CA ARG A 55 -5.01 10.59 -19.97
C ARG A 55 -6.02 11.07 -21.02
N ALA A 56 -6.05 12.37 -21.32
CA ALA A 56 -6.94 12.91 -22.36
C ALA A 56 -6.59 12.36 -23.76
N VAL A 57 -5.31 12.33 -24.12
CA VAL A 57 -4.86 11.80 -25.41
C VAL A 57 -5.12 10.29 -25.54
N THR A 58 -4.88 9.53 -24.48
CA THR A 58 -5.16 8.08 -24.48
C THR A 58 -6.65 7.76 -24.49
N PHE A 59 -7.49 8.59 -23.87
CA PHE A 59 -8.94 8.43 -23.90
C PHE A 59 -9.53 8.82 -25.27
N SER A 60 -9.07 9.92 -25.88
CA SER A 60 -9.48 10.31 -27.24
C SER A 60 -9.09 9.29 -28.30
N ARG A 61 -7.94 8.64 -28.18
CA ARG A 61 -7.56 7.53 -29.08
C ARG A 61 -8.45 6.30 -28.94
N ARG A 62 -9.06 6.10 -27.77
CA ARG A 62 -9.96 4.96 -27.51
C ARG A 62 -11.37 5.22 -28.01
N SER A 63 -11.81 6.47 -28.06
CA SER A 63 -13.09 6.88 -28.66
C SER A 63 -13.05 6.98 -30.19
N ALA A 64 -11.87 7.08 -30.81
CA ALA A 64 -11.72 7.10 -32.27
C ALA A 64 -11.54 5.70 -32.89
N ALA A 65 -11.51 4.64 -32.08
CA ALA A 65 -11.32 3.25 -32.49
C ALA A 65 -12.50 2.34 -32.11
N ALA A 66 -13.65 2.92 -31.76
CA ALA A 66 -14.93 2.26 -31.55
C ALA A 66 -15.93 2.78 -32.58
#